data_AF-A0A7V9LS83-F1
#
_entry.id   AF-A0A7V9LS83-F1
#
_cell.length_a   1.000
_cell.length_b   1.000
_cell.length_c   1.000
_cell.angle_alpha   90.00
_cell.angle_beta   90.00
_cell.angle_gamma   90.00
#
_symmetry.space_group_name_H-M   'P 1'
#
loop_
_entity.id
_entity.type
_entity.pdbx_description
1 polymer ?
#
loop_
_entity_poly.entity_id
_entity_poly.type
_entity_poly.pdbx_seq_one_letter_code
_entity_poly.pdbx_strand_id
1 'polypeptide(L)'
;MVGYVEGLRELVGHRPLLLVAAGVIVRDSAGAILLQRRTDDGRWGIPGGALELGETLEEAARREVREETGLTAGELDLLDVYSGPEFFLRYTNGDEA
;
A
#
# COMPACT_ATOMS: atom_id res chain seq x y z
N MET A 1 4.49 -13.74 12.11
CA MET A 1 3.18 -13.32 12.65
C MET A 1 2.31 -13.05 11.44
N VAL A 2 1.09 -13.56 11.38
CA VAL A 2 0.17 -13.25 10.28
C VAL A 2 -0.20 -11.77 10.43
N GLY A 3 -0.10 -10.98 9.35
CA GLY A 3 -0.48 -9.57 9.36
C GLY A 3 -1.98 -9.40 9.56
N TYR A 4 -2.41 -8.18 9.90
CA TYR A 4 -3.80 -7.92 10.23
C TYR A 4 -4.75 -8.27 9.08
N VAL A 5 -4.39 -7.86 7.86
CA VAL A 5 -5.21 -8.11 6.67
C VAL A 5 -5.28 -9.59 6.35
N GLU A 6 -4.16 -10.32 6.44
CA GLU A 6 -4.15 -11.77 6.23
C GLU A 6 -5.04 -12.49 7.25
N GLY A 7 -5.00 -12.07 8.52
CA GLY A 7 -5.87 -12.60 9.56
C GLY A 7 -7.36 -12.34 9.28
N LEU A 8 -7.71 -11.18 8.72
CA LEU A 8 -9.08 -10.92 8.27
C LEU A 8 -9.47 -11.82 7.09
N ARG A 9 -8.56 -12.02 6.12
CA ARG A 9 -8.81 -12.88 4.95
C ARG A 9 -9.09 -14.33 5.33
N GLU A 10 -8.43 -14.86 6.36
CA GLU A 10 -8.74 -16.19 6.91
C GLU A 10 -10.20 -16.30 7.42
N LEU A 11 -10.76 -15.21 7.95
CA LEU A 11 -12.11 -15.19 8.53
C LEU A 11 -13.20 -14.90 7.49
N VAL A 12 -12.91 -14.03 6.51
CA VAL A 12 -13.93 -13.51 5.57
C VAL A 12 -13.80 -14.03 4.15
N GLY A 13 -12.68 -14.69 3.82
CA GLY A 13 -12.32 -15.09 2.47
C GLY A 13 -12.17 -13.87 1.54
N HIS A 14 -12.70 -14.01 0.32
CA HIS A 14 -12.63 -13.00 -0.72
C HIS A 14 -13.69 -11.90 -0.60
N ARG A 15 -14.51 -11.89 0.46
CA ARG A 15 -15.52 -10.83 0.64
C ARG A 15 -14.84 -9.46 0.69
N PRO A 16 -15.47 -8.41 0.13
CA PRO A 16 -14.92 -7.05 0.18
C PRO A 16 -14.50 -6.63 1.60
N LEU A 17 -13.28 -6.10 1.72
CA LEU A 17 -12.79 -5.48 2.95
C LEU A 17 -12.50 -4.01 2.71
N LEU A 18 -12.99 -3.15 3.60
CA LEU A 18 -12.49 -1.78 3.68
C LEU A 18 -11.03 -1.81 4.16
N LEU A 19 -10.11 -1.55 3.24
CA LEU A 19 -8.69 -1.46 3.53
C LEU A 19 -8.24 -0.01 3.53
N VAL A 20 -7.44 0.34 4.53
CA VAL A 20 -6.70 1.60 4.57
C VAL A 20 -5.27 1.28 4.17
N ALA A 21 -4.74 2.03 3.21
CA ALA A 21 -3.39 1.86 2.70
C ALA A 21 -2.70 3.21 2.54
N ALA A 22 -1.38 3.22 2.63
CA ALA A 22 -0.56 4.39 2.37
C ALA A 22 0.34 4.14 1.15
N GLY A 23 0.33 5.08 0.21
CA GLY A 23 1.24 5.09 -0.95
C GLY A 23 2.18 6.28 -0.89
N VAL A 24 3.43 6.11 -1.31
CA VAL A 24 4.49 7.13 -1.19
C VAL A 24 5.09 7.48 -2.53
N ILE A 25 5.02 8.76 -2.91
CA ILE A 25 5.75 9.28 -4.07
C ILE A 25 7.16 9.67 -3.62
N VAL A 26 8.15 8.83 -3.98
CA VAL A 26 9.56 9.14 -3.76
C VAL A 26 10.12 9.84 -4.99
N ARG A 27 10.76 10.99 -4.80
CA ARG A 27 11.40 11.77 -5.86
C ARG A 27 12.91 11.86 -5.66
N ASP A 28 13.66 11.73 -6.74
CA ASP A 28 15.09 12.07 -6.72
C ASP A 28 15.32 13.57 -6.92
N SER A 29 16.59 14.00 -6.91
CA SER A 29 16.98 15.40 -7.09
C SER A 29 16.70 15.96 -8.49
N ALA A 30 16.49 15.09 -9.48
CA ALA A 30 16.08 15.47 -10.84
C ALA A 30 14.56 15.51 -11.00
N GLY A 31 13.80 15.11 -9.97
CA GLY A 31 12.34 15.06 -9.98
C GLY A 31 11.75 13.78 -10.57
N ALA A 32 12.57 12.76 -10.85
CA ALA A 32 12.08 11.46 -11.28
C ALA A 32 11.37 10.74 -10.13
N ILE A 33 10.27 10.05 -10.44
CA ILE A 33 9.47 9.31 -9.45
C ILE A 33 9.90 7.84 -9.46
N LEU A 34 10.14 7.29 -8.26
CA LEU A 34 10.35 5.87 -8.09
C LEU A 34 9.03 5.12 -8.30
N LEU A 35 9.06 4.14 -9.21
CA LEU A 35 7.97 3.21 -9.44
C LEU A 35 8.48 1.77 -9.27
N GLN A 36 7.59 0.89 -8.86
CA GLN A 36 7.83 -0.55 -8.80
C GLN A 36 6.94 -1.26 -9.79
N ARG A 37 7.46 -2.32 -10.40
CA ARG A 37 6.68 -3.21 -11.25
C ARG A 37 6.26 -4.43 -10.45
N ARG A 38 4.95 -4.57 -10.23
CA ARG A 38 4.40 -5.68 -9.45
C ARG A 38 4.65 -7.01 -10.15
N THR A 39 4.85 -8.06 -9.37
CA THR A 39 5.11 -9.41 -9.87
C THR A 39 3.84 -10.17 -10.26
N ASP A 40 2.70 -9.79 -9.70
CA ASP A 40 1.41 -10.46 -9.88
C ASP A 40 0.68 -10.07 -11.17
N ASP A 41 0.70 -8.78 -11.53
CA ASP A 41 0.00 -8.26 -12.71
C ASP A 41 0.88 -7.44 -13.67
N GLY A 42 2.16 -7.23 -13.33
CA GLY A 42 3.11 -6.49 -14.15
C GLY A 42 2.87 -4.99 -14.24
N ARG A 43 1.89 -4.44 -13.49
CA ARG A 43 1.60 -3.01 -13.49
C ARG A 43 2.66 -2.25 -12.71
N TRP A 44 2.85 -1.00 -13.10
CA TRP A 44 3.70 -0.06 -12.37
C TRP A 44 2.87 0.70 -11.35
N GLY A 45 3.40 0.81 -10.13
CA GLY A 45 2.80 1.55 -9.03
C GLY A 45 3.85 2.25 -8.19
N ILE A 46 3.39 3.11 -7.28
CA ILE A 46 4.24 3.69 -6.24
C ILE A 46 4.41 2.68 -5.09
N PRO A 47 5.50 2.75 -4.32
CA PRO A 47 5.65 1.97 -3.08
C PRO A 47 4.53 2.25 -2.10
N GLY A 48 4.08 1.21 -1.40
CA GLY A 48 3.01 1.32 -0.43
C GLY A 48 2.27 0.03 -0.18
N GLY A 49 1.45 0.05 0.86
CA GLY A 49 0.74 -1.14 1.32
C GLY A 49 -0.30 -0.82 2.39
N ALA A 50 -0.95 -1.89 2.85
CA ALA A 50 -2.02 -1.79 3.82
C ALA A 50 -1.46 -1.43 5.22
N LEU A 51 -2.28 -0.75 6.01
CA LEU A 51 -1.97 -0.47 7.40
C LEU A 51 -2.05 -1.74 8.24
N GLU A 52 -1.09 -1.90 9.14
CA GLU A 52 -1.16 -2.88 10.22
C GLU A 52 -1.87 -2.30 11.47
N LEU A 53 -2.33 -3.19 12.34
CA LEU A 53 -3.01 -2.78 13.58
C LEU A 53 -2.11 -1.91 14.46
N GLY A 54 -2.58 -0.70 14.74
CA GLY A 54 -1.91 0.25 15.61
C GLY A 54 -0.95 1.19 14.89
N GLU A 55 -0.75 1.05 13.57
CA GLU A 55 0.02 2.00 12.79
C GLU A 55 -0.77 3.28 12.48
N THR A 56 -0.06 4.40 12.48
CA THR A 56 -0.45 5.61 11.74
C THR A 56 -0.21 5.43 10.24
N LEU A 57 -0.81 6.28 9.40
CA LEU A 57 -0.58 6.27 7.95
C LEU A 57 0.90 6.49 7.62
N GLU A 58 1.56 7.37 8.38
CA GLU A 58 2.97 7.72 8.22
C GLU A 58 3.89 6.56 8.62
N GLU A 59 3.55 5.79 9.66
CA GLU A 59 4.31 4.59 10.05
C GLU A 59 4.23 3.51 8.96
N ALA A 60 3.03 3.22 8.47
CA ALA A 60 2.85 2.27 7.38
C ALA A 60 3.59 2.72 6.11
N ALA A 61 3.48 3.99 5.72
CA ALA A 61 4.21 4.57 4.60
C ALA A 61 5.73 4.37 4.72
N ARG A 62 6.30 4.60 5.91
CA ARG A 62 7.73 4.42 6.19
C ARG A 62 8.15 2.96 6.13
N ARG A 63 7.34 2.07 6.72
CA ARG A 63 7.57 0.61 6.72
C ARG A 63 7.59 0.08 5.30
N GLU A 64 6.56 0.36 4.51
CA GLU A 64 6.41 -0.15 3.14
C GLU A 64 7.53 0.35 2.22
N VAL A 65 7.85 1.65 2.26
CA VAL A 65 9.00 2.18 1.52
C VAL A 65 10.28 1.43 1.90
N ARG A 66 10.50 1.16 3.20
CA ARG A 66 11.69 0.47 3.66
C ARG A 66 11.72 -1.00 3.22
N GLU A 67 10.61 -1.71 3.32
CA GLU A 67 10.49 -3.13 3.00
C GLU A 67 10.65 -3.37 1.50
N GLU A 68 10.01 -2.56 0.66
CA GLU A 68 9.96 -2.83 -0.77
C GLU A 68 11.10 -2.16 -1.57
N THR A 69 11.73 -1.11 -1.02
CA THR A 69 12.79 -0.36 -1.74
C THR A 69 14.13 -0.31 -1.01
N GLY A 70 14.15 -0.59 0.30
CA GLY A 70 15.32 -0.41 1.16
C GLY A 70 15.61 1.04 1.56
N LEU A 71 14.86 2.01 1.04
CA LEU A 71 15.02 3.43 1.37
C LEU A 71 14.44 3.75 2.75
N THR A 72 14.94 4.80 3.39
CA THR A 72 14.35 5.32 4.64
C THR A 72 13.73 6.67 4.34
N ALA A 73 12.40 6.76 4.45
CA ALA A 73 11.69 8.01 4.21
C ALA A 73 12.01 9.03 5.32
N GLY A 74 12.21 10.30 4.93
CA GLY A 74 12.40 11.45 5.82
C GLY A 74 11.07 12.11 6.18
N GLU A 75 10.98 13.43 6.20
CA GLU A 75 9.69 14.11 6.36
C GLU A 75 8.69 13.67 5.27
N LEU A 76 7.42 13.52 5.65
CA LEU A 76 6.33 13.12 4.76
C LEU A 76 5.32 14.26 4.69
N ASP A 77 4.93 14.62 3.47
CA ASP A 77 3.85 15.58 3.21
C ASP A 77 2.62 14.82 2.71
N LEU A 78 1.45 15.08 3.30
CA LEU A 78 0.19 14.51 2.81
C LEU A 78 -0.17 15.17 1.48
N LEU A 79 -0.21 14.36 0.42
CA LEU A 79 -0.66 14.82 -0.90
C LEU A 79 -2.19 14.91 -0.97
N ASP A 80 -2.87 13.80 -0.70
CA ASP A 80 -4.33 13.71 -0.77
C ASP A 80 -4.85 12.42 -0.09
N VAL A 81 -6.17 12.29 0.02
CA VAL A 81 -6.87 11.08 0.45
C VAL A 81 -7.82 10.62 -0.65
N TYR A 82 -7.61 9.41 -1.14
CA TYR A 82 -8.41 8.81 -2.21
C TYR A 82 -9.40 7.80 -1.64
N SER A 83 -10.68 7.92 -2.02
CA SER A 83 -11.75 7.00 -1.61
C SER A 83 -12.91 7.04 -2.59
N GLY A 84 -13.77 6.03 -2.56
CA GLY A 84 -14.95 5.92 -3.43
C GLY A 84 -14.97 4.62 -4.24
N PRO A 85 -16.09 4.31 -4.91
CA PRO A 85 -16.24 3.09 -5.72
C PRO A 85 -15.22 2.96 -6.86
N GLU A 86 -14.58 4.05 -7.27
CA GLU A 86 -13.51 4.14 -8.27
C GLU A 86 -12.21 3.48 -7.80
N PHE A 87 -12.06 3.35 -6.48
CA PHE A 87 -10.92 2.71 -5.81
C PHE A 87 -11.23 1.28 -5.35
N PHE A 88 -12.37 0.73 -5.75
CA PHE A 88 -12.66 -0.69 -5.54
C PHE A 88 -11.75 -1.56 -6.41
N LEU A 89 -11.05 -2.49 -5.77
CA LEU A 89 -10.08 -3.37 -6.39
C LEU A 89 -10.49 -4.83 -6.23
N ARG A 90 -10.31 -5.58 -7.32
CA ARG A 90 -10.31 -7.04 -7.29
C ARG A 90 -8.94 -7.55 -7.68
N TYR A 91 -8.27 -8.18 -6.74
CA TYR A 91 -6.94 -8.74 -6.91
C TYR A 91 -6.99 -10.04 -7.73
N THR A 92 -5.83 -10.43 -8.28
CA THR A 92 -5.70 -11.64 -9.09
C THR A 92 -5.98 -12.92 -8.30
N ASN A 93 -5.77 -12.91 -6.98
CA ASN A 93 -6.09 -14.01 -6.08
C ASN A 93 -7.59 -14.09 -5.72
N GLY A 94 -8.42 -13.19 -6.23
CA GLY A 94 -9.86 -13.13 -6.00
C GLY A 94 -10.28 -12.22 -4.85
N ASP A 95 -9.35 -11.71 -4.04
CA ASP A 95 -9.67 -10.79 -2.95
C ASP A 95 -10.27 -9.49 -3.48
N GLU A 96 -11.20 -8.94 -2.70
CA GLU A 96 -11.89 -7.68 -3.01
C GLU A 96 -11.65 -6.67 -1.89
N ALA A 97 -11.36 -5.43 -2.26
CA ALA A 97 -11.13 -4.30 -1.35
C ALA A 97 -11.73 -3.00 -1.90
#